data_AF-A0AAW3ZNW7-F1
#
_entry.id   AF-A0AAW3ZNW7-F1
#
_cell.length_a   1.000
_cell.length_b   1.000
_cell.length_c   1.000
_cell.angle_alpha   90.00
_cell.angle_beta   90.00
_cell.angle_gamma   90.00
#
_symmetry.space_group_name_H-M   'P 1'
#
loop_
_entity.id
_entity.type
_entity.pdbx_description
1 polymer ?
#
loop_
_entity_poly.entity_id
_entity_poly.type
_entity_poly.pdbx_seq_one_letter_code
_entity_poly.pdbx_strand_id
1 'polypeptide(L)'
;MQVGCIYHHNAFYADRDSGELLGKYLLILALPAGGDVVFRVLTSRHADLRPPGCHHGAPYPGFALGVPGGELAKPTWVDLREQDDYDLEVFRGRTTKGLIRPVRQLNDTLLRAVLECAAGADDTTPRQERHMRDAMAALGS
;
A
#
# COMPACT_ATOMS: atom_id res chain seq x y z
N MET A 1 2.56 -10.55 -9.67
CA MET A 1 2.24 -9.32 -8.93
C MET A 1 0.84 -8.87 -9.34
N GLN A 2 0.03 -8.38 -8.40
CA GLN A 2 -1.41 -8.12 -8.62
C GLN A 2 -1.85 -6.85 -7.87
N VAL A 3 -2.71 -6.04 -8.49
CA VAL A 3 -3.34 -4.87 -7.87
C VAL A 3 -4.28 -5.31 -6.74
N GLY A 4 -4.27 -4.59 -5.63
CA GLY A 4 -5.00 -4.92 -4.41
C GLY A 4 -4.39 -6.05 -3.59
N CYS A 5 -3.25 -6.60 -4.02
CA CYS A 5 -2.51 -7.56 -3.23
C CYS A 5 -1.62 -6.83 -2.23
N ILE A 6 -1.66 -7.28 -0.98
CA ILE A 6 -0.72 -6.93 0.08
C ILE A 6 0.49 -7.83 -0.04
N TYR A 7 1.68 -7.25 -0.08
CA TYR A 7 2.96 -7.93 -0.04
C TYR A 7 3.69 -7.62 1.26
N HIS A 8 4.45 -8.58 1.77
CA HIS A 8 5.42 -8.36 2.84
C HIS A 8 6.81 -8.24 2.21
N HIS A 9 7.46 -7.10 2.43
CA HIS A 9 8.84 -6.86 2.06
C HIS A 9 9.70 -7.01 3.32
N ASN A 10 10.56 -8.03 3.40
CA ASN A 10 11.29 -8.39 4.63
C ASN A 10 12.43 -7.40 4.98
N ALA A 11 12.94 -6.65 4.00
CA ALA A 11 14.07 -5.73 4.16
C ALA A 11 13.81 -4.36 3.50
N PHE A 12 12.75 -3.68 3.92
CA PHE A 12 12.24 -2.47 3.24
C PHE A 12 13.05 -1.21 3.56
N TYR A 13 13.45 -1.02 4.82
CA TYR A 13 14.23 0.15 5.25
C TYR A 13 15.25 -0.25 6.30
N ALA A 14 16.34 0.49 6.39
CA ALA A 14 17.28 0.36 7.50
C ALA A 14 16.76 1.14 8.71
N ASP A 15 16.71 0.48 9.86
CA ASP A 15 16.55 1.15 11.14
C ASP A 15 17.70 2.14 11.35
N ARG A 16 17.38 3.35 11.80
CA ARG A 16 18.35 4.45 11.84
C ARG A 16 19.42 4.25 12.92
N ASP A 17 19.08 3.55 14.00
CA ASP A 17 19.95 3.39 15.15
C ASP A 17 20.81 2.12 15.03
N SER A 18 20.20 1.01 14.62
CA SER A 18 20.87 -0.29 14.53
C SER A 18 21.41 -0.62 13.13
N GLY A 19 20.93 0.05 12.08
CA GLY A 19 21.21 -0.31 10.69
C GLY A 19 20.51 -1.61 10.24
N GLU A 20 19.72 -2.24 11.10
CA GLU A 20 18.99 -3.48 10.78
C GLU A 20 17.97 -3.23 9.66
N LEU A 21 17.91 -4.12 8.67
CA LEU A 21 16.90 -4.05 7.64
C LEU A 21 15.56 -4.57 8.17
N LEU A 22 14.60 -3.67 8.31
CA LEU A 22 13.27 -3.96 8.82
C LEU A 22 12.23 -4.12 7.70
N GLY A 23 11.26 -4.99 7.98
CA GLY A 23 10.19 -5.30 7.04
C GLY A 23 9.07 -4.25 7.00
N LYS A 24 8.31 -4.25 5.91
CA LYS A 24 7.08 -3.45 5.77
C LYS A 24 6.08 -4.18 4.88
N TYR A 25 4.80 -3.91 5.10
CA TYR A 25 3.74 -4.39 4.23
C TYR A 25 3.38 -3.32 3.22
N LEU A 26 3.22 -3.73 1.96
CA LEU A 26 2.96 -2.87 0.81
C LEU A 26 1.64 -3.29 0.19
N LEU A 27 0.73 -2.35 -0.05
CA LEU A 27 -0.46 -2.58 -0.86
C LEU A 27 -0.24 -2.02 -2.25
N ILE A 28 -0.35 -2.88 -3.27
CA ILE A 28 -0.22 -2.46 -4.67
C ILE A 28 -1.52 -1.81 -5.12
N LEU A 29 -1.45 -0.56 -5.56
CA LEU A 29 -2.60 0.25 -5.97
C LEU A 29 -2.75 0.34 -7.49
N ALA A 30 -1.64 0.35 -8.23
CA ALA A 30 -1.67 0.28 -9.68
C ALA A 30 -0.40 -0.34 -10.25
N LEU A 31 -0.51 -0.88 -11.46
CA LEU A 31 0.59 -1.47 -12.24
C LEU A 31 0.60 -0.87 -13.65
N PRO A 32 1.11 0.37 -13.82
CA PRO A 32 1.20 1.01 -15.13
C PRO A 32 2.01 0.18 -16.12
N ALA A 33 1.58 0.12 -17.39
CA ALA A 33 2.36 -0.54 -18.43
C ALA A 33 3.68 0.20 -18.66
N GLY A 34 4.80 -0.48 -18.39
CA GLY A 34 6.15 0.10 -18.57
C GLY A 34 6.50 1.20 -17.55
N GLY A 35 5.77 1.29 -16.44
CA GLY A 35 6.05 2.24 -15.36
C GLY A 35 6.30 1.57 -14.01
N ASP A 36 6.58 2.40 -13.02
CA ASP A 36 6.81 1.97 -11.64
C ASP A 36 5.51 1.50 -10.97
N VAL A 37 5.68 0.59 -10.02
CA VAL A 37 4.61 0.07 -9.19
C VAL A 37 4.13 1.16 -8.25
N VAL A 38 2.85 1.51 -8.33
CA VAL A 38 2.22 2.45 -7.39
C VAL A 38 1.77 1.66 -6.17
N PHE A 39 2.31 1.97 -5.01
CA PHE A 39 1.98 1.27 -3.76
C PHE A 39 1.83 2.23 -2.58
N ARG A 40 1.19 1.77 -1.51
CA ARG A 40 1.25 2.43 -0.20
C ARG A 40 1.69 1.45 0.86
N VAL A 41 2.33 1.96 1.89
CA VAL A 41 2.73 1.15 3.04
C VAL A 41 1.58 0.98 4.01
N LEU A 42 1.56 -0.16 4.71
CA LEU A 42 0.61 -0.40 5.79
C LEU A 42 1.23 -0.08 7.14
N THR A 43 0.40 0.33 8.08
CA THR A 43 0.81 0.64 9.46
C THR A 43 -0.26 0.27 10.47
N SER A 44 0.18 -0.15 11.66
CA SER A 44 -0.66 -0.32 12.85
C SER A 44 -0.28 0.68 13.95
N ARG A 45 0.63 1.62 13.67
CA ARG A 45 1.06 2.64 14.64
C ARG A 45 -0.03 3.71 14.79
N HIS A 46 -0.22 4.16 16.03
CA HIS A 46 -1.21 5.18 16.42
C HIS A 46 -2.65 4.78 16.06
N ALA A 47 -2.97 3.49 16.15
CA ALA A 47 -4.28 2.94 15.81
C ALA A 47 -5.43 3.59 16.60
N ASP A 48 -5.17 3.97 17.85
CA ASP A 48 -6.08 4.67 18.76
C ASP A 48 -6.34 6.13 18.37
N LEU A 49 -5.44 6.74 17.60
CA LEU A 49 -5.53 8.13 17.14
C LEU A 49 -6.00 8.25 15.69
N ARG A 50 -6.13 7.14 14.97
CA ARG A 50 -6.54 7.12 13.57
C ARG A 50 -8.05 6.89 13.46
N PRO A 51 -8.78 7.78 12.78
CA PRO A 51 -10.21 7.58 12.56
C PRO A 51 -10.48 6.38 11.63
N PRO A 52 -11.70 5.81 11.68
CA PRO A 52 -12.14 4.80 10.73
C PRO A 52 -12.35 5.40 9.34
N GLY A 53 -12.39 4.54 8.32
CA GLY A 53 -12.61 4.94 6.93
C GLY A 53 -11.44 5.70 6.32
N CYS A 54 -11.74 6.58 5.36
CA CYS A 54 -10.77 7.44 4.68
C CYS A 54 -10.58 8.76 5.45
N HIS A 55 -9.34 9.13 5.72
CA HIS A 55 -9.02 10.36 6.42
C HIS A 55 -7.74 11.00 5.86
N HIS A 56 -7.85 12.25 5.39
CA HIS A 56 -6.72 12.99 4.81
C HIS A 56 -6.14 14.03 5.79
N GLY A 57 -6.73 14.17 6.98
CA GLY A 57 -6.31 15.15 7.97
C GLY A 57 -5.03 14.78 8.71
N ALA A 58 -4.38 15.80 9.26
CA ALA A 58 -3.24 15.64 10.16
C ALA A 58 -3.67 15.13 11.55
N PRO A 59 -2.79 14.44 12.29
CA PRO A 59 -1.41 14.11 11.95
C PRO A 59 -1.24 12.75 11.26
N TYR A 60 -2.30 11.95 11.15
CA TYR A 60 -2.22 10.56 10.68
C TYR A 60 -3.22 10.29 9.56
N PRO A 61 -3.04 10.89 8.37
CA PRO A 61 -3.87 10.57 7.23
C PRO A 61 -3.70 9.08 6.89
N GLY A 62 -4.81 8.44 6.56
CA GLY A 62 -4.87 7.01 6.37
C GLY A 62 -6.24 6.51 5.92
N PHE A 63 -6.25 5.29 5.40
CA PHE A 63 -7.47 4.52 5.16
C PHE A 63 -7.51 3.30 6.07
N ALA A 64 -8.57 3.13 6.86
CA ALA A 64 -8.71 1.98 7.76
C ALA A 64 -9.04 0.70 6.99
N LEU A 65 -8.13 -0.29 7.01
CA LEU A 65 -8.38 -1.64 6.46
C LEU A 65 -9.04 -2.58 7.48
N GLY A 66 -9.18 -2.15 8.73
CA GLY A 66 -9.62 -3.01 9.82
C GLY A 66 -8.53 -4.01 10.22
N VAL A 67 -8.91 -5.26 10.47
CA VAL A 67 -7.97 -6.36 10.76
C VAL A 67 -7.96 -7.30 9.57
N PRO A 68 -6.99 -7.19 8.64
CA PRO A 68 -6.92 -8.10 7.51
C PRO A 68 -6.82 -9.56 7.97
N GLY A 69 -6.08 -9.86 9.03
CA GLY A 69 -5.88 -11.22 9.56
C GLY A 69 -4.66 -11.94 8.97
N GLY A 70 -4.41 -13.17 9.44
CA GLY A 70 -3.14 -13.86 9.17
C GLY A 70 -1.99 -13.14 9.88
N GLU A 71 -0.95 -12.79 9.13
CA GLU A 71 0.20 -12.03 9.66
C GLU A 71 -0.16 -10.58 10.06
N LEU A 72 -1.27 -10.06 9.55
CA LEU A 72 -1.81 -8.73 9.85
C LEU A 72 -2.92 -8.84 10.91
N ALA A 73 -2.55 -9.30 12.10
CA ALA A 73 -3.48 -9.55 13.22
C ALA A 73 -3.89 -8.31 14.03
N LYS A 74 -3.42 -7.12 13.64
CA LYS A 74 -3.72 -5.84 14.31
C LYS A 74 -4.57 -4.95 13.41
N PRO A 75 -5.35 -4.01 13.99
CA PRO A 75 -5.92 -2.91 13.22
C PRO A 75 -4.86 -2.23 12.37
N THR A 76 -5.13 -2.14 11.06
CA THR A 76 -4.17 -1.74 10.04
C THR A 76 -4.76 -0.65 9.16
N TRP A 77 -3.93 0.33 8.81
CA TRP A 77 -4.26 1.41 7.89
C TRP A 77 -3.31 1.39 6.69
N VAL A 78 -3.84 1.81 5.53
CA VAL A 78 -3.01 2.33 4.45
C VAL A 78 -2.53 3.71 4.88
N ASP A 79 -1.21 3.93 4.92
CA ASP A 79 -0.62 5.21 5.30
C ASP A 79 -0.66 6.17 4.11
N LEU A 80 -1.29 7.33 4.25
CA LEU A 80 -1.45 8.31 3.16
C LEU A 80 -0.42 9.45 3.22
N ARG A 81 0.50 9.42 4.19
CA ARG A 81 1.50 10.49 4.39
C ARG A 81 2.57 10.53 3.31
N GLU A 82 3.02 9.36 2.85
CA GLU A 82 4.12 9.22 1.89
C GLU A 82 3.71 8.24 0.80
N GLN A 83 3.76 8.70 -0.45
CA GLN A 83 3.56 7.96 -1.67
C GLN A 83 4.93 7.74 -2.28
N ASP A 84 5.25 6.48 -2.54
CA ASP A 84 6.47 6.11 -3.22
C ASP A 84 6.13 5.23 -4.42
N ASP A 85 7.05 5.17 -5.36
CA ASP A 85 6.98 4.35 -6.56
C ASP A 85 8.08 3.28 -6.45
N TYR A 86 7.78 2.04 -6.86
CA TYR A 86 8.76 0.96 -6.82
C TYR A 86 9.09 0.51 -8.24
N ASP A 87 10.37 0.54 -8.62
CA ASP A 87 10.80 0.00 -9.91
C ASP A 87 10.29 -1.44 -10.11
N LEU A 88 9.59 -1.65 -11.23
CA LEU A 88 8.90 -2.90 -11.52
C LEU A 88 9.84 -4.11 -11.58
N GLU A 89 10.99 -3.96 -12.21
CA GLU A 89 11.94 -5.05 -12.41
C GLU A 89 12.68 -5.37 -11.10
N VAL A 90 12.99 -4.36 -10.29
CA VAL A 90 13.53 -4.55 -8.94
C VAL A 90 12.51 -5.27 -8.05
N PHE A 91 11.23 -4.86 -8.08
CA PHE A 91 10.18 -5.52 -7.30
C PHE A 91 10.02 -6.99 -7.69
N ARG A 92 9.96 -7.28 -8.99
CA ARG A 92 9.90 -8.65 -9.53
C ARG A 92 11.11 -9.47 -9.12
N GLY A 93 12.31 -8.93 -9.30
CA GLY A 93 13.55 -9.59 -8.91
C GLY A 93 13.60 -9.93 -7.41
N ARG A 94 13.14 -9.01 -6.55
CA ARG A 94 13.04 -9.25 -5.10
C ARG A 94 11.94 -10.25 -4.74
N THR A 95 10.86 -10.29 -5.50
CA THR A 95 9.79 -11.29 -5.34
C THR A 95 10.30 -12.70 -5.66
N THR A 96 11.01 -12.88 -6.78
CA THR A 96 11.60 -14.17 -7.17
C THR A 96 12.64 -14.67 -6.14
N LYS A 97 13.34 -13.74 -5.48
CA LYS A 97 14.31 -14.05 -4.40
C LYS A 97 13.65 -14.30 -3.04
N GLY A 98 12.32 -14.20 -2.92
CA GLY A 98 11.58 -14.37 -1.66
C GLY A 98 11.74 -13.22 -0.66
N LEU A 99 12.37 -12.11 -1.05
CA LEU A 99 12.49 -10.91 -0.21
C LEU A 99 11.17 -10.14 -0.12
N ILE A 100 10.35 -10.26 -1.16
CA ILE A 100 8.98 -9.76 -1.22
C ILE A 100 8.07 -10.95 -1.47
N ARG A 101 7.01 -11.10 -0.70
CA ARG A 101 6.06 -12.21 -0.88
C ARG A 101 4.61 -11.73 -0.77
N PRO A 102 3.69 -12.31 -1.54
CA PRO A 102 2.27 -12.01 -1.40
C PRO A 102 1.77 -12.50 -0.03
N VAL A 103 0.88 -11.73 0.58
CA VAL A 103 0.29 -12.00 1.89
C VAL A 103 -1.21 -12.21 1.77
N ARG A 104 -1.90 -11.27 1.09
CA ARG A 104 -3.36 -11.28 1.00
C ARG A 104 -3.86 -10.44 -0.16
N GLN A 105 -4.87 -10.93 -0.88
CA GLN A 105 -5.62 -10.14 -1.85
C GLN A 105 -6.80 -9.44 -1.16
N LEU A 106 -6.96 -8.12 -1.37
CA LEU A 106 -8.16 -7.41 -0.98
C LEU A 106 -9.32 -7.78 -1.91
N ASN A 107 -10.55 -7.82 -1.38
CA ASN A 107 -11.74 -7.90 -2.22
C ASN A 107 -11.98 -6.58 -2.96
N ASP A 108 -12.73 -6.64 -4.06
CA ASP A 108 -12.91 -5.50 -4.97
C ASP A 108 -13.63 -4.31 -4.32
N THR A 109 -14.55 -4.56 -3.38
CA THR A 109 -15.24 -3.51 -2.64
C THR A 109 -14.27 -2.69 -1.80
N LEU A 110 -13.43 -3.38 -1.02
CA LEU A 110 -12.42 -2.74 -0.17
C LEU A 110 -11.33 -2.08 -1.01
N LEU A 111 -10.88 -2.75 -2.07
CA LEU A 111 -9.89 -2.21 -2.99
C LEU A 111 -10.39 -0.92 -3.66
N ARG A 112 -11.64 -0.88 -4.14
CA ARG A 112 -12.25 0.32 -4.72
C ARG A 112 -12.23 1.49 -3.74
N ALA A 113 -12.66 1.26 -2.49
CA ALA A 113 -12.67 2.29 -1.44
C ALA A 113 -11.25 2.80 -1.11
N VAL A 114 -10.26 1.90 -1.08
CA VAL A 114 -8.86 2.29 -0.86
C VAL A 114 -8.33 3.12 -2.03
N LEU A 115 -8.58 2.71 -3.27
CA LEU A 115 -8.14 3.42 -4.47
C LEU A 115 -8.73 4.82 -4.53
N GLU A 116 -10.02 4.97 -4.21
CA GLU A 116 -10.69 6.26 -4.17
C GLU A 116 -10.06 7.20 -3.13
N CYS A 117 -9.79 6.68 -1.92
CA CYS A 117 -9.14 7.45 -0.87
C CYS A 117 -7.70 7.83 -1.25
N ALA A 118 -6.89 6.86 -1.68
CA ALA A 118 -5.48 7.07 -1.98
C ALA A 118 -5.28 8.00 -3.18
N ALA A 119 -6.18 7.95 -4.18
CA ALA A 119 -6.16 8.84 -5.33
C ALA A 119 -6.31 10.33 -4.94
N GLY A 120 -7.05 10.63 -3.87
CA GLY A 120 -7.26 12.00 -3.40
C GLY A 120 -6.29 12.47 -2.31
N ALA A 121 -5.29 11.66 -1.93
CA ALA A 121 -4.34 12.02 -0.88
C ALA A 121 -3.38 13.12 -1.35
N ASP A 122 -2.99 14.03 -0.44
CA ASP A 122 -2.18 15.22 -0.76
C ASP A 122 -0.85 14.91 -1.45
N ASP A 123 -0.22 13.79 -1.09
CA ASP A 123 1.08 13.36 -1.65
C ASP A 123 0.94 12.50 -2.94
N THR A 124 -0.28 12.31 -3.44
CA THR A 124 -0.51 11.58 -4.68
C THR A 124 -0.33 12.50 -5.88
N THR A 125 0.60 12.15 -6.78
CA THR A 125 0.80 12.91 -8.03
C THR A 125 -0.36 12.68 -9.02
N PRO A 126 -0.61 13.63 -9.96
CA PRO A 126 -1.65 13.45 -10.99
C PRO A 126 -1.45 12.19 -11.86
N ARG A 127 -0.20 11.74 -12.01
CA ARG A 127 0.12 10.50 -12.74
C ARG A 127 -0.32 9.27 -11.95
N GLN A 128 0.02 9.19 -10.66
CA GLN A 128 -0.39 8.09 -9.79
C GLN A 128 -1.91 8.07 -9.60
N GLU A 129 -2.53 9.23 -9.42
CA GLU A 129 -3.99 9.37 -9.37
C GLU A 129 -4.65 8.72 -10.58
N ARG A 130 -4.21 9.09 -11.80
CA ARG A 130 -4.74 8.50 -13.03
C ARG A 130 -4.60 6.99 -13.04
N HIS A 131 -3.42 6.46 -12.69
CA HIS A 131 -3.20 5.01 -12.66
C HIS A 131 -4.09 4.28 -11.64
N MET A 132 -4.35 4.89 -10.48
CA MET A 132 -5.29 4.35 -9.50
C MET A 132 -6.74 4.39 -10.00
N ARG A 133 -7.13 5.46 -10.70
CA ARG A 133 -8.46 5.56 -11.33
C ARG A 133 -8.64 4.53 -12.46
N ASP A 134 -7.61 4.31 -13.28
CA ASP A 134 -7.62 3.27 -14.31
C ASP A 134 -7.76 1.88 -13.69
N ALA A 135 -7.00 1.60 -12.63
CA ALA A 135 -7.10 0.35 -11.87
C ALA A 135 -8.51 0.16 -11.29
N MET A 136 -9.12 1.22 -10.76
CA MET A 136 -10.47 1.20 -10.20
C MET A 136 -11.55 0.93 -11.25
N ALA A 137 -11.38 1.48 -12.47
CA ALA A 137 -12.28 1.23 -13.59
C ALA A 137 -12.24 -0.26 -14.01
N ALA A 138 -11.09 -0.91 -13.92
CA ALA A 138 -10.92 -2.33 -14.24
C ALA A 138 -11.55 -3.30 -13.22
N LEU A 139 -11.95 -2.84 -12.02
CA LEU A 139 -12.62 -3.69 -11.01
C LEU A 139 -14.12 -3.91 -11.28
N GLY A 140 -14.66 -3.39 -12.38
CA GLY A 140 -16.10 -3.36 -12.67
C GLY A 140 -16.46 -3.83 -14.08
N SER A 141 -15.61 -4.64 -14.70
CA SER A 141 -15.89 -5.33 -15.97
C SER A 141 -16.03 -6.83 -15.76
#